data_AF-A0A6G3U0K7-F1
#
_entry.id   AF-A0A6G3U0K7-F1
#
_cell.length_a   1.000
_cell.length_b   1.000
_cell.length_c   1.000
_cell.angle_alpha   90.00
_cell.angle_beta   90.00
_cell.angle_gamma   90.00
#
_symmetry.space_group_name_H-M   'P 1'
#
loop_
_entity.id
_entity.type
_entity.pdbx_description
1 polymer ?
#
loop_
_entity_poly.entity_id
_entity_poly.type
_entity_poly.pdbx_seq_one_letter_code
_entity_poly.pdbx_strand_id
1 'polypeptide(L)' 'AGGDGTVRAPLSGGSGLAGLRERLAAVGGRLEAGRVGEDRFRLTAEVPLTTDGPVGEAAS' A
#
# COMPACT_ATOMS: atom_id res chain seq x y z
N ALA A 1 16.96 -0.17 9.10
CA ALA A 1 16.01 -0.16 10.22
C ALA A 1 14.63 -0.47 9.68
N GLY A 2 14.12 -1.68 9.93
CA GLY A 2 12.76 -2.10 9.55
C GLY A 2 11.76 -1.65 10.59
N GLY A 3 10.62 -1.12 10.16
CA GLY A 3 9.54 -0.72 11.07
C GLY A 3 8.65 -1.91 11.38
N ASP A 4 8.89 -2.58 12.51
CA ASP A 4 7.99 -3.61 13.04
C ASP A 4 6.67 -2.94 13.48
N GLY A 5 5.59 -3.33 12.82
CA GLY A 5 4.26 -2.69 12.87
C GLY A 5 3.51 -2.86 14.18
N THR A 6 4.08 -2.39 15.29
CA THR A 6 3.36 -2.35 16.58
C THR A 6 3.29 -0.92 17.10
N VAL A 7 2.24 -0.21 16.73
CA VAL A 7 1.82 1.00 17.46
C VAL A 7 0.33 0.92 17.77
N ARG A 8 0.00 0.55 19.02
CA ARG A 8 -1.30 0.90 19.60
C ARG A 8 -1.22 2.37 20.02
N ALA A 9 -1.46 3.26 19.07
CA ALA A 9 -1.69 4.68 19.31
C ALA A 9 -3.21 4.99 19.23
N PRO A 10 -3.71 6.00 19.96
CA PRO A 10 -5.12 6.40 19.91
C PRO A 10 -5.59 6.70 18.47
N LEU A 11 -6.89 6.52 18.20
CA LEU A 11 -7.56 6.48 16.88
C LEU A 11 -7.53 7.80 16.04
N SER A 12 -6.48 8.62 16.16
CA SER A 12 -6.15 9.59 15.12
C SER A 12 -5.56 8.80 13.96
N GLY A 13 -6.31 8.68 12.85
CA GLY A 13 -6.04 7.78 11.73
C GLY A 13 -4.54 7.65 11.39
N GLY A 14 -4.04 6.42 11.34
CA GLY A 14 -2.62 6.14 11.11
C GLY A 14 -2.12 6.73 9.78
N SER A 15 -0.90 7.27 9.79
CA SER A 15 -0.25 7.84 8.60
C SER A 15 0.17 6.79 7.56
N GLY A 16 0.10 5.50 7.88
CA GLY A 16 0.61 4.41 7.03
C GLY A 16 0.03 4.40 5.61
N LEU A 17 -1.29 4.58 5.46
CA LEU A 17 -1.92 4.63 4.14
C LEU A 17 -1.64 5.92 3.39
N ALA A 18 -1.46 7.04 4.09
CA ALA A 18 -1.05 8.31 3.47
C ALA A 18 0.37 8.18 2.90
N GLY A 19 1.31 7.66 3.70
CA GLY A 19 2.68 7.41 3.25
C GLY A 19 2.77 6.37 2.13
N LEU A 20 1.87 5.38 2.10
CA LEU A 20 1.80 4.43 0.97
C LEU A 20 1.28 5.10 -0.31
N ARG A 21 0.29 5.98 -0.22
CA ARG A 21 -0.21 6.77 -1.36
C ARG A 21 0.89 7.65 -1.94
N GLU A 22 1.65 8.33 -1.09
CA GLU A 22 2.80 9.16 -1.50
C GLU A 22 3.82 8.33 -2.28
N ARG A 23 4.18 7.14 -1.75
CA ARG A 23 5.12 6.22 -2.42
C ARG A 23 4.62 5.74 -3.77
N LEU A 24 3.32 5.43 -3.90
CA LEU A 24 2.73 5.01 -5.17
C LEU A 24 2.66 6.18 -6.17
N ALA A 25 2.26 7.37 -5.71
CA ALA A 25 2.22 8.56 -6.56
C ALA A 25 3.59 8.90 -7.14
N ALA A 26 4.68 8.70 -6.38
CA ALA A 26 6.05 8.92 -6.84
C ALA A 26 6.44 8.03 -8.03
N VAL A 27 5.80 6.86 -8.20
CA VAL A 27 6.01 5.95 -9.34
C VAL A 27 4.86 6.00 -10.36
N GLY A 28 3.99 7.01 -10.28
CA GLY A 28 2.81 7.14 -11.15
C GLY A 28 1.72 6.11 -10.87
N GLY A 29 1.79 5.43 -9.73
CA GLY A 29 0.79 4.46 -9.27
C GLY A 29 -0.33 5.08 -8.44
N ARG A 30 -1.34 4.26 -8.15
CA ARG A 30 -2.54 4.64 -7.39
C ARG A 30 -2.78 3.66 -6.26
N LEU A 31 -3.36 4.16 -5.15
CA LEU A 31 -3.86 3.35 -4.05
C LEU A 31 -5.34 3.63 -3.81
N GLU A 32 -6.15 2.58 -3.79
CA GLU A 32 -7.51 2.59 -3.27
C GLU A 32 -7.56 1.82 -1.95
N ALA A 33 -8.25 2.39 -0.97
CA ALA A 33 -8.37 1.82 0.36
C ALA A 33 -9.82 1.97 0.84
N GLY A 34 -10.46 0.86 1.21
CA GLY A 34 -11.86 0.89 1.61
C GLY A 34 -12.31 -0.38 2.33
N ARG A 35 -13.40 -0.26 3.09
CA ARG A 35 -14.08 -1.43 3.68
C ARG A 35 -14.80 -2.21 2.58
N VAL A 36 -14.73 -3.53 2.67
CA VAL A 36 -15.46 -4.46 1.79
C VAL A 36 -16.31 -5.39 2.65
N GLY A 37 -17.49 -4.91 3.05
CA GLY A 37 -18.34 -5.57 4.05
C GLY A 37 -18.03 -5.08 5.47
N GLU A 38 -18.58 -5.78 6.47
CA GLU A 38 -18.56 -5.29 7.86
C GLU A 38 -17.16 -5.35 8.49
N ASP A 39 -16.45 -6.47 8.28
CA ASP A 39 -15.20 -6.78 9.00
C ASP A 39 -13.95 -6.86 8.12
N ARG A 40 -14.06 -6.48 6.85
CA ARG A 40 -12.93 -6.57 5.91
C ARG A 40 -12.56 -5.21 5.35
N PHE A 41 -11.27 -5.04 5.14
CA PHE A 41 -10.69 -3.88 4.49
C PHE A 41 -9.86 -4.35 3.30
N ARG A 42 -10.09 -3.75 2.15
CA ARG A 42 -9.33 -4.05 0.92
C ARG A 42 -8.45 -2.86 0.59
N LEU A 43 -7.21 -3.20 0.23
CA LEU A 43 -6.26 -2.31 -0.39
C LEU A 43 -6.04 -2.78 -1.82
N THR A 44 -6.13 -1.86 -2.77
CA THR A 44 -5.81 -2.11 -4.17
C THR A 44 -4.74 -1.11 -4.59
N ALA A 45 -3.58 -1.61 -4.99
CA ALA A 45 -2.47 -0.82 -5.50
C ALA A 45 -2.29 -1.11 -6.98
N GLU A 46 -2.24 -0.05 -7.78
CA GLU A 46 -1.98 -0.11 -9.22
C GLU A 46 -0.63 0.57 -9.47
N VAL A 47 0.30 -0.14 -10.13
CA VAL A 47 1.64 0.36 -10.42
C VAL A 47 1.91 0.16 -11.91
N PRO A 48 2.31 1.21 -12.64
CA PRO A 48 2.75 1.07 -14.03
C PRO A 48 3.94 0.11 -14.12
N LEU A 49 3.84 -0.88 -15.01
CA LEU A 49 4.96 -1.76 -15.32
C LEU A 49 5.88 -1.05 -16.31
N THR A 50 7.14 -0.85 -15.95
CA THR A 50 8.19 -0.46 -16.89
C THR A 50 8.76 -1.74 -17.52
N THR A 51 8.71 -1.85 -18.84
CA THR A 51 9.11 -3.05 -19.60
C THR A 51 10.63 -3.29 -19.63
N ASP A 52 11.40 -2.58 -18.80
CA ASP A 52 12.88 -2.59 -18.79
C ASP A 52 13.48 -3.43 -17.64
N GLY A 53 12.65 -3.90 -16.70
CA GLY A 53 13.10 -4.79 -15.62
C GLY A 53 12.74 -6.25 -15.91
N PRO A 54 13.55 -7.25 -15.46
CA PRO A 54 13.09 -8.63 -15.45
C PRO A 54 11.78 -8.66 -14.65
N VAL A 55 10.76 -9.33 -15.19
CA VAL A 55 9.51 -9.58 -14.45
C VAL A 55 9.90 -10.20 -13.12
N GLY A 56 9.85 -9.40 -12.05
CA GLY A 56 10.13 -9.88 -10.71
C GLY A 56 9.16 -11.01 -10.47
N GLU A 57 9.68 -12.19 -10.17
CA GLU A 57 8.92 -13.43 -10.01
C GLU A 57 7.86 -13.23 -8.92
N ALA A 58 6.70 -12.73 -9.33
CA ALA A 58 5.48 -12.67 -8.53
C ALA A 58 4.71 -13.97 -8.77
N ALA A 59 5.36 -15.10 -8.50
CA ALA A 59 4.72 -16.40 -8.51
C ALA A 59 5.60 -17.45 -7.82
N SER A 60 5.58 -17.47 -6.48
CA SER A 60 5.32 -18.66 -5.64
C SER A 60 5.38 -18.30 -4.16
#